data_AF-A0A972MGC6-F1
#
_entry.id   AF-A0A972MGC6-F1
#
_cell.length_a   1.000
_cell.length_b   1.000
_cell.length_c   1.000
_cell.angle_alpha   90.00
_cell.angle_beta   90.00
_cell.angle_gamma   90.00
#
_symmetry.space_group_name_H-M   'P 1'
#
loop_
_entity.id
_entity.type
_entity.pdbx_description
1 polymer ?
#
loop_
_entity_poly.entity_id
_entity_poly.type
_entity_poly.pdbx_seq_one_letter_code
_entity_poly.pdbx_strand_id
1 'polypeptide(L)'
;MKFPSAVFGPVKSRRLGLSLGVDPLGSPKACSFDCLYCEIGPTKIHTLERRIYRPTAEVKEALRQKLKDPELHFEVLTFAGLGEPTLHLELGELLTFARELTDRPLCLLTNSSLFWQKEVREAVRACDIILPSLDAGREETFKRLNRPVEGLSLARIIAGLKALREEFSGEMWLEIMLVAGVNDTEEELQALTSAVKEIAPDRVQLNTIDRPPAYPEARALPLEKLEELAALFTPQAEVISREALEKKGGRRAPKEEEILALVSRRPCPSEEISEALSCDFKATLGLLQQLVKEGKLKTRVHQRRLYYYL
;
A
#
# COMPACT_ATOMS: atom_id res chain seq x y z
N MET A 1 3.78 22.30 -1.06
CA MET A 1 3.10 21.17 -1.72
C MET A 1 3.71 19.88 -1.18
N LYS A 2 2.89 18.89 -0.77
CA LYS A 2 3.41 17.63 -0.18
C LYS A 2 4.19 16.76 -1.19
N PHE A 3 3.96 16.92 -2.50
CA PHE A 3 4.78 16.29 -3.56
C PHE A 3 4.94 17.24 -4.77
N PRO A 4 6.10 17.90 -4.94
CA PRO A 4 6.34 18.75 -6.11
C PRO A 4 6.59 17.96 -7.40
N SER A 5 7.02 16.70 -7.28
CA SER A 5 7.23 15.76 -8.39
C SER A 5 6.15 14.67 -8.39
N ALA A 6 5.82 14.15 -9.57
CA ALA A 6 4.94 12.99 -9.72
C ALA A 6 5.55 11.68 -9.18
N VAL A 7 6.88 11.63 -8.99
CA VAL A 7 7.59 10.46 -8.46
C VAL A 7 8.33 10.84 -7.18
N PHE A 8 8.21 10.02 -6.14
CA PHE A 8 8.78 10.27 -4.82
C PHE A 8 9.37 9.00 -4.19
N GLY A 9 10.25 9.19 -3.21
CA GLY A 9 10.97 8.09 -2.58
C GLY A 9 12.23 7.66 -3.37
N PRO A 10 12.71 6.42 -3.21
CA PRO A 10 12.04 5.30 -2.52
C PRO A 10 11.82 5.51 -1.02
N VAL A 11 10.71 5.01 -0.49
CA VAL A 11 10.39 5.00 0.94
C VAL A 11 10.53 3.59 1.51
N LYS A 12 10.99 3.47 2.75
CA LYS A 12 11.02 2.20 3.48
C LYS A 12 9.60 1.83 3.90
N SER A 13 8.93 1.03 3.08
CA SER A 13 7.58 0.53 3.35
C SER A 13 7.62 -0.44 4.53
N ARG A 14 6.52 -0.48 5.28
CA ARG A 14 6.31 -1.44 6.36
C ARG A 14 6.02 -2.86 5.88
N ARG A 15 5.63 -3.00 4.61
CA ARG A 15 5.05 -4.22 4.04
C ARG A 15 5.45 -4.50 2.59
N LEU A 16 6.20 -3.60 1.94
CA LEU A 16 6.56 -3.70 0.52
C LEU A 16 8.07 -3.44 0.24
N GLY A 17 8.94 -3.54 1.26
CA GLY A 17 10.36 -3.22 1.10
C GLY A 17 10.63 -1.75 0.74
N LEU A 18 11.62 -1.48 -0.14
CA LEU A 18 11.86 -0.14 -0.67
C LEU A 18 10.88 0.19 -1.80
N SER A 19 9.91 1.07 -1.52
CA SER A 19 8.85 1.43 -2.46
C SER A 19 9.12 2.77 -3.14
N LEU A 20 9.25 2.77 -4.47
CA LEU A 20 9.23 3.99 -5.27
C LEU A 20 7.78 4.40 -5.53
N GLY A 21 7.40 5.63 -5.19
CA GLY A 21 6.01 6.10 -5.28
C GLY A 21 5.73 6.92 -6.54
N VAL A 22 4.55 6.73 -7.13
CA VAL A 22 4.04 7.50 -8.28
C VAL A 22 2.67 8.09 -7.92
N ASP A 23 2.57 9.42 -7.91
CA ASP A 23 1.35 10.18 -7.63
C ASP A 23 0.69 10.65 -8.95
N PRO A 24 -0.39 10.00 -9.40
CA PRO A 24 -1.06 10.37 -10.65
C PRO A 24 -2.02 11.56 -10.51
N LEU A 25 -2.25 12.08 -9.29
CA LEU A 25 -3.25 13.13 -9.04
C LEU A 25 -2.63 14.49 -8.81
N GLY A 26 -1.58 14.57 -8.00
CA GLY A 26 -0.99 15.84 -7.61
C GLY A 26 -1.87 16.66 -6.66
N SER A 27 -1.61 17.97 -6.60
CA SER A 27 -2.28 18.88 -5.66
C SER A 27 -3.27 19.77 -6.41
N PRO A 28 -4.44 20.09 -5.83
CA PRO A 28 -4.90 19.72 -4.49
C PRO A 28 -5.43 18.28 -4.39
N LYS A 29 -5.50 17.73 -3.16
CA LYS A 29 -5.96 16.35 -2.90
C LYS A 29 -7.35 16.11 -3.50
N ALA A 30 -7.42 15.18 -4.45
CA ALA A 30 -8.66 14.73 -5.09
C ALA A 30 -8.98 13.29 -4.67
N CYS A 31 -10.10 13.08 -4.01
CA CYS A 31 -10.42 11.79 -3.42
C CYS A 31 -11.95 11.61 -3.38
N SER A 32 -12.41 10.38 -3.48
CA SER A 32 -13.82 10.01 -3.25
C SER A 32 -14.18 9.96 -1.76
N PHE A 33 -13.19 9.94 -0.87
CA PHE A 33 -13.32 9.90 0.59
C PHE A 33 -12.69 11.12 1.24
N ASP A 34 -13.13 11.43 2.45
CA ASP A 34 -12.50 12.38 3.36
C ASP A 34 -12.24 11.74 4.73
N CYS A 35 -11.50 10.62 4.72
CA CYS A 35 -11.31 9.76 5.89
C CYS A 35 -10.77 10.53 7.11
N LEU A 36 -11.32 10.23 8.29
CA LEU A 36 -10.88 10.78 9.58
C LEU A 36 -9.36 10.68 9.80
N TYR A 37 -8.81 9.51 9.46
CA TYR A 37 -7.42 9.15 9.74
C TYR A 37 -6.42 9.60 8.66
N CYS A 38 -6.85 10.29 7.60
CA CYS A 38 -6.01 10.50 6.41
C CYS A 38 -4.78 11.38 6.71
N GLU A 39 -3.58 10.82 6.63
CA GLU A 39 -2.31 11.55 6.88
C GLU A 39 -1.99 12.65 5.83
N ILE A 40 -2.67 12.60 4.67
CA ILE A 40 -2.52 13.61 3.62
C ILE A 40 -3.21 14.92 4.04
N GLY A 41 -4.26 14.85 4.85
CA GLY A 41 -5.10 15.98 5.24
C GLY A 41 -6.48 15.96 4.59
N PRO A 42 -7.32 16.98 4.85
CA PRO A 42 -8.68 17.07 4.34
C PRO A 42 -8.75 17.05 2.80
N THR A 43 -9.74 16.35 2.26
CA THR A 43 -10.05 16.30 0.83
C THR A 43 -10.52 17.67 0.34
N LYS A 44 -9.95 18.12 -0.79
CA LYS A 44 -10.26 19.43 -1.39
C LYS A 44 -11.14 19.30 -2.62
N ILE A 45 -10.97 18.21 -3.37
CA ILE A 45 -11.84 17.85 -4.49
C ILE A 45 -12.47 16.51 -4.13
N HIS A 46 -13.72 16.55 -3.66
CA HIS A 46 -14.47 15.38 -3.21
C HIS A 46 -15.37 14.88 -4.35
N THR A 47 -15.00 13.77 -5.01
CA THR A 47 -15.63 13.40 -6.30
C THR A 47 -15.46 11.91 -6.65
N LEU A 48 -16.31 11.42 -7.55
CA LEU A 48 -16.18 10.14 -8.27
C LEU A 48 -15.76 10.32 -9.74
N GLU A 49 -15.65 11.56 -10.19
CA GLU A 49 -15.36 11.89 -11.59
C GLU A 49 -13.93 11.50 -11.94
N ARG A 50 -13.78 10.63 -12.93
CA ARG A 50 -12.46 10.28 -13.47
C ARG A 50 -12.05 11.31 -14.51
N ARG A 51 -10.90 11.95 -14.30
CA ARG A 51 -10.31 12.93 -15.23
C ARG A 51 -8.79 12.90 -15.16
N ILE A 52 -8.14 13.67 -16.02
CA ILE A 52 -6.69 13.88 -15.97
C ILE A 52 -6.41 14.93 -14.88
N TYR A 53 -6.08 14.48 -13.67
CA TYR A 53 -5.80 15.39 -12.53
C TYR A 53 -4.38 15.95 -12.58
N ARG A 54 -3.42 15.10 -12.94
CA ARG A 54 -2.07 15.49 -13.31
C ARG A 54 -1.86 15.09 -14.77
N PRO A 55 -1.25 15.92 -15.64
CA PRO A 55 -1.00 15.55 -17.02
C PRO A 55 -0.27 14.21 -17.13
N THR A 56 -0.82 13.26 -17.88
CA THR A 56 -0.24 11.92 -18.03
C THR A 56 1.18 11.96 -18.58
N ALA A 57 1.46 12.89 -19.49
CA ALA A 57 2.80 13.11 -20.03
C ALA A 57 3.82 13.54 -18.94
N GLU A 58 3.40 14.37 -17.97
CA GLU A 58 4.24 14.78 -16.84
C GLU A 58 4.63 13.57 -15.99
N VAL A 59 3.65 12.71 -15.67
CA VAL A 59 3.90 11.49 -14.87
C VAL A 59 4.82 10.53 -15.62
N LYS A 60 4.56 10.29 -16.92
CA LYS A 60 5.39 9.42 -17.76
C LYS A 60 6.83 9.93 -17.84
N GLU A 61 7.03 11.24 -18.01
CA GLU A 61 8.38 11.82 -18.08
C GLU A 61 9.10 11.78 -16.73
N ALA A 62 8.43 12.13 -15.63
CA ALA A 62 9.01 12.05 -14.30
C ALA A 62 9.43 10.61 -13.95
N LEU A 63 8.61 9.62 -14.29
CA LEU A 63 8.95 8.21 -14.09
C LEU A 63 10.14 7.78 -14.95
N ARG A 64 10.13 8.10 -16.24
CA ARG A 64 11.24 7.78 -17.15
C ARG A 64 12.55 8.39 -16.65
N GLN A 65 12.54 9.65 -16.24
CA GLN A 65 13.74 10.33 -15.75
C GLN A 65 14.22 9.72 -14.44
N LYS A 66 13.30 9.41 -13.51
CA LYS A 66 13.68 8.80 -12.24
C LYS A 66 14.30 7.42 -12.44
N LEU A 67 13.75 6.59 -13.32
CA LEU A 67 14.26 5.24 -13.60
C LEU A 67 15.58 5.18 -14.38
N LYS A 68 16.05 6.30 -14.96
CA LYS A 68 17.37 6.40 -15.59
C LYS A 68 18.51 6.56 -14.58
N ASP A 69 18.21 6.93 -13.34
CA ASP A 69 19.19 7.13 -12.28
C ASP A 69 19.85 5.79 -11.91
N PRO A 70 21.14 5.57 -12.21
CA PRO A 70 21.81 4.29 -11.93
C PRO A 70 21.93 4.02 -10.43
N GLU A 71 21.84 5.05 -9.59
CA GLU A 71 21.90 4.94 -8.13
C GLU A 71 20.52 4.64 -7.51
N LEU A 72 19.46 4.60 -8.33
CA LEU A 72 18.11 4.35 -7.85
C LEU A 72 17.90 2.85 -7.57
N HIS A 73 17.87 2.53 -6.28
CA HIS A 73 17.52 1.20 -5.80
C HIS A 73 16.13 1.16 -5.16
N PHE A 74 15.25 0.30 -5.68
CA PHE A 74 13.91 0.03 -5.15
C PHE A 74 13.49 -1.42 -5.37
N GLU A 75 12.47 -1.87 -4.63
CA GLU A 75 11.92 -3.23 -4.69
C GLU A 75 10.54 -3.27 -5.37
N VAL A 76 9.74 -2.21 -5.20
CA VAL A 76 8.39 -2.10 -5.79
C VAL A 76 8.14 -0.70 -6.34
N LEU A 77 7.40 -0.60 -7.44
CA LEU A 77 6.87 0.67 -7.94
C LEU A 77 5.39 0.78 -7.58
N THR A 78 5.05 1.75 -6.73
CA THR A 78 3.73 1.87 -6.12
C THR A 78 3.01 3.12 -6.61
N PHE A 79 1.85 2.94 -7.24
CA PHE A 79 0.91 4.01 -7.52
C PHE A 79 0.14 4.35 -6.26
N ALA A 80 0.46 5.53 -5.71
CA ALA A 80 -0.08 6.08 -4.48
C ALA A 80 0.22 7.59 -4.49
N GLY A 81 -0.64 8.42 -3.90
CA GLY A 81 -0.42 9.84 -3.99
C GLY A 81 -1.41 10.68 -3.22
N LEU A 82 -1.62 11.91 -3.70
CA LEU A 82 -2.51 12.88 -3.07
C LEU A 82 -3.97 12.61 -3.41
N GLY A 83 -4.53 11.57 -2.80
CA GLY A 83 -5.93 11.19 -2.96
C GLY A 83 -6.10 9.79 -3.52
N GLU A 84 -7.17 9.56 -4.30
CA GLU A 84 -7.53 8.23 -4.80
C GLU A 84 -7.01 7.98 -6.23
N PRO A 85 -5.95 7.17 -6.44
CA PRO A 85 -5.31 7.05 -7.76
C PRO A 85 -6.25 6.60 -8.88
N THR A 86 -7.29 5.81 -8.58
CA THR A 86 -8.26 5.34 -9.57
C THR A 86 -9.16 6.44 -10.15
N LEU A 87 -9.13 7.65 -9.57
CA LEU A 87 -9.75 8.84 -10.16
C LEU A 87 -8.98 9.35 -11.40
N HIS A 88 -7.71 8.97 -11.58
CA HIS A 88 -6.98 9.37 -12.79
C HIS A 88 -7.52 8.59 -14.00
N LEU A 89 -8.06 9.31 -14.98
CA LEU A 89 -8.73 8.72 -16.14
C LEU A 89 -7.85 7.73 -16.88
N GLU A 90 -6.57 8.09 -17.08
CA GLU A 90 -5.59 7.34 -17.85
C GLU A 90 -4.67 6.48 -16.96
N LEU A 91 -5.14 6.05 -15.77
CA LEU A 91 -4.35 5.21 -14.86
C LEU A 91 -3.83 3.94 -15.54
N GLY A 92 -4.65 3.28 -16.37
CA GLY A 92 -4.25 2.08 -17.09
C GLY A 92 -3.10 2.32 -18.07
N GLU A 93 -3.04 3.50 -18.70
CA GLU A 93 -1.90 3.87 -19.54
C GLU A 93 -0.63 4.08 -18.73
N LEU A 94 -0.75 4.72 -17.56
CA LEU A 94 0.40 4.94 -16.68
C LEU A 94 0.97 3.62 -16.17
N LEU A 95 0.11 2.68 -15.78
CA LEU A 95 0.52 1.35 -15.32
C LEU A 95 1.17 0.53 -16.44
N THR A 96 0.59 0.56 -17.65
CA THR A 96 1.17 -0.11 -18.83
C THR A 96 2.53 0.48 -19.18
N PHE A 97 2.64 1.81 -19.21
CA PHE A 97 3.91 2.49 -19.46
C PHE A 97 4.96 2.18 -18.38
N ALA A 98 4.56 2.15 -17.10
CA ALA A 98 5.46 1.79 -16.02
C ALA A 98 5.99 0.35 -16.17
N ARG A 99 5.14 -0.59 -16.62
CA ARG A 99 5.54 -1.97 -16.90
C ARG A 99 6.60 -2.07 -17.99
N GLU A 100 6.54 -1.23 -19.01
CA GLU A 100 7.53 -1.19 -20.09
C GLU A 100 8.91 -0.71 -19.61
N LEU A 101 8.96 0.07 -18.52
CA LEU A 101 10.20 0.65 -18.00
C LEU A 101 10.88 -0.18 -16.90
N THR A 102 10.17 -1.11 -16.25
CA THR A 102 10.73 -1.88 -15.13
C THR A 102 10.11 -3.27 -15.01
N ASP A 103 10.95 -4.25 -14.68
CA ASP A 103 10.56 -5.63 -14.36
C ASP A 103 10.13 -5.81 -12.89
N ARG A 104 10.44 -4.84 -12.03
CA ARG A 104 10.00 -4.81 -10.62
C ARG A 104 8.47 -4.84 -10.49
N PRO A 105 7.95 -5.39 -9.38
CA PRO A 105 6.52 -5.43 -9.12
C PRO A 105 5.84 -4.06 -9.19
N LEU A 106 4.65 -4.02 -9.79
CA LEU A 106 3.77 -2.86 -9.76
C LEU A 106 2.70 -3.03 -8.68
N CYS A 107 2.54 -2.01 -7.86
CA CYS A 107 1.62 -1.97 -6.75
C CYS A 107 0.66 -0.80 -6.88
N LEU A 108 -0.61 -0.98 -6.48
CA LEU A 108 -1.59 0.10 -6.36
C LEU A 108 -2.11 0.18 -4.92
N LEU A 109 -1.99 1.35 -4.29
CA LEU A 109 -2.75 1.67 -3.07
C LEU A 109 -4.03 2.38 -3.46
N THR A 110 -5.18 1.94 -2.94
CA THR A 110 -6.48 2.48 -3.33
C THR A 110 -7.49 2.33 -2.21
N ASN A 111 -8.39 3.30 -2.11
CA ASN A 111 -9.51 3.29 -1.19
C ASN A 111 -10.71 2.45 -1.69
N SER A 112 -10.55 1.76 -2.83
CA SER A 112 -11.52 0.81 -3.41
C SER A 112 -12.79 1.41 -4.02
N SER A 113 -13.00 2.72 -3.87
CA SER A 113 -14.28 3.38 -4.16
C SER A 113 -14.79 3.28 -5.59
N LEU A 114 -13.91 3.06 -6.56
CA LEU A 114 -14.27 3.01 -7.99
C LEU A 114 -14.29 1.59 -8.59
N PHE A 115 -13.97 0.53 -7.83
CA PHE A 115 -13.91 -0.82 -8.40
C PHE A 115 -15.24 -1.41 -8.84
N TRP A 116 -16.37 -0.78 -8.52
CA TRP A 116 -17.65 -1.13 -9.12
C TRP A 116 -17.71 -0.83 -10.64
N GLN A 117 -16.84 0.05 -11.14
CA GLN A 117 -16.68 0.32 -12.57
C GLN A 117 -15.76 -0.72 -13.21
N LYS A 118 -16.24 -1.39 -14.25
CA LYS A 118 -15.48 -2.44 -14.94
C LYS A 118 -14.20 -1.86 -15.57
N GLU A 119 -14.28 -0.66 -16.12
CA GLU A 119 -13.17 0.03 -16.79
C GLU A 119 -12.02 0.33 -15.80
N VAL A 120 -12.34 0.56 -14.52
CA VAL A 120 -11.33 0.76 -13.48
C VAL A 120 -10.64 -0.55 -13.11
N ARG A 121 -11.40 -1.65 -13.02
CA ARG A 121 -10.83 -2.99 -12.80
C ARG A 121 -9.95 -3.43 -13.96
N GLU A 122 -10.36 -3.12 -15.19
CA GLU A 122 -9.55 -3.36 -16.41
C GLU A 122 -8.27 -2.53 -16.41
N ALA A 123 -8.33 -1.26 -16.00
CA ALA A 123 -7.17 -0.37 -15.96
C ALA A 123 -6.07 -0.86 -15.01
N VAL A 124 -6.40 -1.57 -13.93
CA VAL A 124 -5.43 -2.00 -12.91
C VAL A 124 -4.84 -3.39 -13.15
N ARG A 125 -5.18 -4.05 -14.27
CA ARG A 125 -4.71 -5.41 -14.60
C ARG A 125 -3.20 -5.56 -14.72
N ALA A 126 -2.47 -4.48 -15.01
CA ALA A 126 -1.01 -4.50 -15.11
C ALA A 126 -0.30 -4.52 -13.73
N CYS A 127 -1.04 -4.31 -12.64
CA CYS A 127 -0.52 -4.43 -11.27
C CYS A 127 -0.21 -5.90 -10.94
N ASP A 128 0.84 -6.11 -10.14
CA ASP A 128 1.09 -7.40 -9.49
C ASP A 128 0.43 -7.48 -8.12
N ILE A 129 0.31 -6.33 -7.44
CA ILE A 129 -0.25 -6.20 -6.09
C ILE A 129 -1.25 -5.05 -6.09
N ILE A 130 -2.42 -5.27 -5.51
CA ILE A 130 -3.38 -4.20 -5.19
C ILE A 130 -3.64 -4.25 -3.69
N LEU A 131 -3.53 -3.09 -3.04
CA LEU A 131 -3.89 -2.91 -1.63
C LEU A 131 -5.16 -2.05 -1.56
N PRO A 132 -6.34 -2.68 -1.70
CA PRO A 132 -7.60 -2.00 -1.47
C PRO A 132 -7.83 -1.77 0.03
N SER A 133 -8.47 -0.67 0.39
CA SER A 133 -8.97 -0.43 1.76
C SER A 133 -10.44 -0.82 1.91
N LEU A 134 -10.80 -1.38 3.06
CA LEU A 134 -12.19 -1.59 3.50
C LEU A 134 -12.27 -1.40 5.03
N ASP A 135 -12.52 -0.17 5.46
CA ASP A 135 -12.41 0.19 6.89
C ASP A 135 -13.73 0.06 7.67
N ALA A 136 -14.82 -0.32 6.99
CA ALA A 136 -16.12 -0.52 7.61
C ALA A 136 -16.88 -1.69 6.95
N GLY A 137 -17.60 -2.45 7.75
CA GLY A 137 -18.60 -3.45 7.38
C GLY A 137 -20.03 -2.93 7.48
N ARG A 138 -20.26 -1.78 8.14
CA ARG A 138 -21.59 -1.14 8.22
C ARG A 138 -21.62 0.22 7.54
N GLU A 139 -22.72 0.53 6.87
CA GLU A 139 -22.92 1.77 6.11
C GLU A 139 -22.80 3.04 6.99
N GLU A 140 -23.29 2.98 8.24
CA GLU A 140 -23.20 4.10 9.18
C GLU A 140 -21.74 4.41 9.56
N THR A 141 -20.96 3.36 9.85
CA THR A 141 -19.54 3.46 10.18
C THR A 141 -18.75 3.96 8.97
N PHE A 142 -19.02 3.43 7.77
CA PHE A 142 -18.45 3.90 6.51
C PHE A 142 -18.66 5.41 6.31
N LYS A 143 -19.89 5.90 6.52
CA LYS A 143 -20.22 7.33 6.40
C LYS A 143 -19.50 8.20 7.43
N ARG A 144 -19.39 7.74 8.67
CA ARG A 144 -18.68 8.45 9.75
C ARG A 144 -17.16 8.47 9.56
N LEU A 145 -16.59 7.33 9.18
CA LEU A 145 -15.15 7.10 9.12
C LEU A 145 -14.52 7.57 7.82
N ASN A 146 -15.01 7.06 6.68
CA ASN A 146 -14.45 7.35 5.36
C ASN A 146 -15.03 8.63 4.74
N ARG A 147 -16.19 9.10 5.22
CA ARG A 147 -16.88 10.31 4.74
C ARG A 147 -16.92 10.33 3.19
N PRO A 148 -17.59 9.34 2.57
CA PRO A 148 -17.62 9.20 1.13
C PRO A 148 -18.39 10.36 0.50
N VAL A 149 -18.05 10.65 -0.75
CA VAL A 149 -18.85 11.56 -1.59
C VAL A 149 -20.23 10.96 -1.81
N GLU A 150 -21.23 11.83 -2.01
CA GLU A 150 -22.60 11.40 -2.26
C GLU A 150 -22.69 10.42 -3.46
N GLY A 151 -23.61 9.45 -3.37
CA GLY A 151 -23.84 8.45 -4.41
C GLY A 151 -22.97 7.19 -4.33
N LEU A 152 -22.08 7.10 -3.34
CA LEU A 152 -21.28 5.91 -3.05
C LEU A 152 -21.78 5.21 -1.78
N SER A 153 -22.07 3.91 -1.88
CA SER A 153 -22.47 3.07 -0.75
C SER A 153 -21.44 1.98 -0.47
N LEU A 154 -21.41 1.50 0.77
CA LEU A 154 -20.50 0.43 1.18
C LEU A 154 -20.77 -0.86 0.39
N ALA A 155 -22.04 -1.20 0.19
CA ALA A 155 -22.44 -2.39 -0.58
C ALA A 155 -21.86 -2.38 -2.01
N ARG A 156 -21.79 -1.19 -2.63
CA ARG A 156 -21.22 -1.01 -3.97
C ARG A 156 -19.70 -1.23 -3.97
N ILE A 157 -19.01 -0.79 -2.92
CA ILE A 157 -17.57 -1.01 -2.75
C ILE A 157 -17.28 -2.50 -2.58
N ILE A 158 -18.00 -3.18 -1.68
CA ILE A 158 -17.84 -4.62 -1.44
C ILE A 158 -18.09 -5.40 -2.73
N ALA A 159 -19.15 -5.07 -3.48
CA ALA A 159 -19.42 -5.70 -4.77
C ALA A 159 -18.29 -5.47 -5.80
N GLY A 160 -17.72 -4.26 -5.85
CA GLY A 160 -16.59 -3.93 -6.69
C GLY A 160 -15.32 -4.72 -6.33
N LEU A 161 -15.05 -4.90 -5.03
CA LEU A 161 -13.93 -5.70 -4.53
C LEU A 161 -14.08 -7.19 -4.86
N LYS A 162 -15.28 -7.75 -4.72
CA LYS A 162 -15.59 -9.13 -5.13
C LYS A 162 -15.33 -9.33 -6.62
N ALA A 163 -15.85 -8.44 -7.47
CA ALA A 163 -15.61 -8.50 -8.91
C ALA A 163 -14.13 -8.33 -9.26
N LEU A 164 -13.40 -7.45 -8.56
CA LEU A 164 -11.96 -7.31 -8.73
C LEU A 164 -11.23 -8.60 -8.36
N ARG A 165 -11.59 -9.27 -7.27
CA ARG A 165 -10.96 -10.52 -6.85
C ARG A 165 -11.12 -11.62 -7.90
N GLU A 166 -12.29 -11.71 -8.53
CA GLU A 166 -12.55 -12.68 -9.60
C GLU A 166 -11.75 -12.38 -10.88
N GLU A 167 -11.55 -11.10 -11.20
CA GLU A 167 -10.91 -10.66 -12.46
C GLU A 167 -9.39 -10.47 -12.36
N PHE A 168 -8.85 -10.24 -11.15
CA PHE A 168 -7.46 -9.87 -10.92
C PHE A 168 -6.58 -11.09 -10.62
N SER A 169 -5.55 -11.31 -11.44
CA SER A 169 -4.61 -12.44 -11.29
C SER A 169 -3.41 -12.15 -10.36
N GLY A 170 -3.31 -10.94 -9.81
CA GLY A 170 -2.28 -10.58 -8.85
C GLY A 170 -2.70 -10.83 -7.40
N GLU A 171 -1.89 -10.33 -6.48
CA GLU A 171 -2.18 -10.42 -5.05
C GLU A 171 -3.04 -9.24 -4.58
N MET A 172 -4.14 -9.54 -3.88
CA MET A 172 -4.99 -8.56 -3.22
C MET A 172 -4.71 -8.59 -1.71
N TRP A 173 -4.12 -7.52 -1.19
CA TRP A 173 -3.90 -7.38 0.26
C TRP A 173 -4.86 -6.32 0.82
N LEU A 174 -5.96 -6.79 1.40
CA LEU A 174 -7.00 -5.92 1.90
C LEU A 174 -6.53 -5.21 3.19
N GLU A 175 -6.45 -3.89 3.15
CA GLU A 175 -6.11 -3.05 4.30
C GLU A 175 -7.37 -2.62 5.04
N ILE A 176 -7.32 -2.70 6.38
CA ILE A 176 -8.36 -2.23 7.28
C ILE A 176 -7.71 -1.30 8.29
N MET A 177 -8.05 -0.01 8.22
CA MET A 177 -7.63 0.99 9.19
C MET A 177 -8.61 1.04 10.36
N LEU A 178 -8.18 0.61 11.55
CA LEU A 178 -8.96 0.67 12.78
C LEU A 178 -8.70 2.00 13.51
N VAL A 179 -9.78 2.66 13.92
CA VAL A 179 -9.79 3.93 14.65
C VAL A 179 -10.60 3.72 15.94
N ALA A 180 -9.95 4.00 17.07
CA ALA A 180 -10.49 3.66 18.38
C ALA A 180 -11.82 4.39 18.65
N GLY A 181 -12.84 3.64 19.08
CA GLY A 181 -14.19 4.14 19.34
C GLY A 181 -15.01 4.47 18.08
N VAL A 182 -14.53 4.11 16.88
CA VAL A 182 -15.23 4.40 15.62
C VAL A 182 -15.65 3.11 14.91
N ASN A 183 -14.70 2.22 14.63
CA ASN A 183 -14.93 0.98 13.89
C ASN A 183 -14.37 -0.27 14.60
N ASP A 184 -14.34 -0.23 15.93
CA ASP A 184 -13.83 -1.29 16.81
C ASP A 184 -14.91 -1.93 17.71
N THR A 185 -16.20 -1.73 17.38
CA THR A 185 -17.31 -2.41 18.06
C THR A 185 -17.50 -3.83 17.56
N GLU A 186 -18.08 -4.69 18.37
CA GLU A 186 -18.30 -6.10 18.02
C GLU A 186 -19.18 -6.26 16.77
N GLU A 187 -20.26 -5.49 16.64
CA GLU A 187 -21.15 -5.54 15.47
C GLU A 187 -20.46 -5.08 14.19
N GLU A 188 -19.54 -4.11 14.30
CA GLU A 188 -18.75 -3.63 13.17
C GLU A 188 -17.74 -4.69 12.74
N LEU A 189 -17.04 -5.30 13.69
CA LEU A 189 -16.05 -6.35 13.44
C LEU A 189 -16.70 -7.61 12.85
N GLN A 190 -17.89 -7.98 13.30
CA GLN A 190 -18.66 -9.07 12.70
C GLN A 190 -19.04 -8.77 11.24
N ALA A 191 -19.47 -7.54 10.95
CA ALA A 191 -19.78 -7.12 9.58
C ALA A 191 -18.53 -7.07 8.69
N LEU A 192 -17.42 -6.53 9.21
CA LEU A 192 -16.13 -6.50 8.52
C LEU A 192 -15.63 -7.90 8.19
N THR A 193 -15.57 -8.79 9.19
CA THR A 193 -15.10 -10.17 8.99
C THR A 193 -15.98 -10.93 8.00
N SER A 194 -17.30 -10.69 7.98
CA SER A 194 -18.19 -11.24 6.95
C SER A 194 -17.84 -10.71 5.56
N ALA A 195 -17.65 -9.40 5.41
CA ALA A 195 -17.28 -8.79 4.13
C ALA A 195 -15.92 -9.30 3.63
N VAL A 196 -14.93 -9.45 4.51
CA VAL A 196 -13.61 -10.02 4.17
C VAL A 196 -13.74 -11.45 3.64
N LYS A 197 -14.56 -12.29 4.28
CA LYS A 197 -14.81 -13.67 3.82
C LYS A 197 -15.45 -13.70 2.43
N GLU A 198 -16.36 -12.79 2.15
CA GLU A 198 -17.00 -12.68 0.83
C GLU A 198 -16.06 -12.17 -0.26
N ILE A 199 -15.17 -11.23 0.08
CA ILE A 199 -14.17 -10.68 -0.85
C ILE A 199 -13.06 -11.69 -1.12
N ALA A 200 -12.72 -12.53 -0.14
CA ALA A 200 -11.67 -13.54 -0.20
C ALA A 200 -10.30 -13.00 -0.70
N PRO A 201 -9.72 -11.98 -0.04
CA PRO A 201 -8.40 -11.45 -0.42
C PRO A 201 -7.29 -12.46 -0.09
N ASP A 202 -6.13 -12.32 -0.75
CA ASP A 202 -4.95 -13.16 -0.49
C ASP A 202 -4.35 -12.86 0.90
N ARG A 203 -4.44 -11.61 1.35
CA ARG A 203 -3.99 -11.16 2.67
C ARG A 203 -4.95 -10.14 3.26
N VAL A 204 -5.00 -10.09 4.58
CA VAL A 204 -5.69 -9.05 5.36
C VAL A 204 -4.66 -8.34 6.22
N GLN A 205 -4.69 -7.01 6.24
CA GLN A 205 -3.75 -6.20 6.99
C GLN A 205 -4.48 -5.21 7.88
N LEU A 206 -4.27 -5.32 9.19
CA LEU A 206 -4.80 -4.36 10.16
C LEU A 206 -3.79 -3.26 10.39
N ASN A 207 -4.28 -2.03 10.37
CA ASN A 207 -3.50 -0.84 10.65
C ASN A 207 -4.24 0.04 11.67
N THR A 208 -3.51 0.97 12.26
CA THR A 208 -4.03 1.96 13.19
C THR A 208 -3.34 3.30 12.91
N ILE A 209 -3.84 4.37 13.52
CA ILE A 209 -3.26 5.69 13.38
C ILE A 209 -1.85 5.70 13.96
N ASP A 210 -0.88 5.98 13.10
CA ASP A 210 0.54 6.10 13.48
C ASP A 210 1.13 7.45 13.05
N ARG A 211 0.52 8.11 12.07
CA ARG A 211 0.87 9.47 11.65
C ARG A 211 -0.21 10.47 12.07
N PRO A 212 0.13 11.76 12.21
CA PRO A 212 -0.88 12.79 12.48
C PRO A 212 -2.03 12.73 11.47
N PRO A 213 -3.27 12.48 11.92
CA PRO A 213 -4.44 12.38 11.03
C PRO A 213 -4.89 13.75 10.53
N ALA A 214 -5.72 13.78 9.48
CA ALA A 214 -6.37 15.00 9.01
C ALA A 214 -7.24 15.67 10.09
N TYR A 215 -7.85 14.83 10.93
CA TYR A 215 -8.86 15.22 11.91
C TYR A 215 -8.42 14.76 13.31
N PRO A 216 -8.28 15.69 14.28
CA PRO A 216 -7.64 15.41 15.58
C PRO A 216 -8.46 14.47 16.49
N GLU A 217 -9.74 14.26 16.19
CA GLU A 217 -10.60 13.30 16.88
C GLU A 217 -10.21 11.84 16.63
N ALA A 218 -9.47 11.55 15.56
CA ALA A 218 -9.10 10.19 15.22
C ALA A 218 -7.99 9.67 16.16
N ARG A 219 -8.22 8.52 16.81
CA ARG A 219 -7.31 7.91 17.79
C ARG A 219 -6.85 6.52 17.37
N ALA A 220 -5.61 6.18 17.74
CA ALA A 220 -5.03 4.86 17.53
C ALA A 220 -5.58 3.85 18.55
N LEU A 221 -5.75 2.60 18.14
CA LEU A 221 -5.88 1.46 19.05
C LEU A 221 -4.51 1.05 19.64
N PRO A 222 -4.47 0.54 20.89
CA PRO A 222 -3.31 -0.15 21.45
C PRO A 222 -2.91 -1.39 20.63
N LEU A 223 -1.62 -1.74 20.63
CA LEU A 223 -1.11 -2.90 19.88
C LEU A 223 -1.77 -4.21 20.33
N GLU A 224 -1.93 -4.43 21.63
CA GLU A 224 -2.55 -5.65 22.16
C GLU A 224 -3.95 -5.83 21.59
N LYS A 225 -4.71 -4.73 21.48
CA LYS A 225 -6.05 -4.77 20.91
C LYS A 225 -6.02 -5.10 19.42
N LEU A 226 -5.08 -4.55 18.66
CA LEU A 226 -4.92 -4.91 17.25
C LEU A 226 -4.56 -6.38 17.06
N GLU A 227 -3.69 -6.93 17.92
CA GLU A 227 -3.31 -8.35 17.89
C GLU A 227 -4.51 -9.26 18.20
N GLU A 228 -5.35 -8.90 19.18
CA GLU A 228 -6.62 -9.59 19.45
C GLU A 228 -7.55 -9.58 18.23
N LEU A 229 -7.77 -8.39 17.65
CA LEU A 229 -8.68 -8.23 16.52
C LEU A 229 -8.18 -8.92 15.25
N ALA A 230 -6.86 -9.01 15.06
CA ALA A 230 -6.26 -9.69 13.92
C ALA A 230 -6.64 -11.18 13.85
N ALA A 231 -6.85 -11.82 15.00
CA ALA A 231 -7.24 -13.21 15.10
C ALA A 231 -8.68 -13.49 14.63
N LEU A 232 -9.52 -12.45 14.47
CA LEU A 232 -10.92 -12.59 14.04
C LEU A 232 -11.07 -12.80 12.52
N PHE A 233 -10.05 -12.44 11.75
CA PHE A 233 -10.11 -12.44 10.28
C PHE A 233 -9.70 -13.80 9.70
N THR A 234 -10.21 -14.10 8.51
CA THR A 234 -9.81 -15.27 7.72
C THR A 234 -9.55 -14.82 6.28
N PRO A 235 -8.31 -14.91 5.75
CA PRO A 235 -7.09 -15.35 6.45
C PRO A 235 -6.76 -14.47 7.67
N GLN A 236 -6.00 -15.02 8.63
CA GLN A 236 -5.60 -14.28 9.83
C GLN A 236 -4.88 -12.99 9.42
N ALA A 237 -5.29 -11.86 10.00
CA ALA A 237 -4.76 -10.58 9.56
C ALA A 237 -3.33 -10.34 10.08
N GLU A 238 -2.53 -9.65 9.27
CA GLU A 238 -1.21 -9.16 9.64
C GLU A 238 -1.36 -7.78 10.29
N VAL A 239 -0.78 -7.58 11.48
CA VAL A 239 -0.74 -6.24 12.11
C VAL A 239 0.41 -5.43 11.53
N ILE A 240 0.10 -4.34 10.83
CA ILE A 240 1.04 -3.43 10.16
C ILE A 240 1.15 -2.09 10.92
N SER A 241 1.38 -2.13 12.23
CA SER A 241 1.67 -0.94 13.04
C SER A 241 3.17 -0.76 13.26
N ARG A 242 3.60 0.47 13.57
CA ARG A 242 5.02 0.73 13.92
C ARG A 242 5.46 -0.13 15.09
N GLU A 243 4.65 -0.18 16.14
CA GLU A 243 4.93 -0.94 17.35
C GLU A 243 4.99 -2.44 17.10
N ALA A 244 4.08 -2.99 16.27
CA ALA A 244 4.09 -4.39 15.88
C ALA A 244 5.37 -4.77 15.14
N LEU A 245 5.85 -3.90 14.25
CA LEU A 245 7.07 -4.14 13.49
C LEU A 245 8.33 -4.00 14.36
N GLU A 246 8.35 -3.09 15.33
CA GLU A 246 9.41 -2.99 16.34
C GLU A 246 9.43 -4.19 17.30
N LYS A 247 8.27 -4.86 17.49
CA LYS A 247 8.13 -6.10 18.28
C LYS A 247 8.50 -7.35 17.48
N LYS A 248 8.13 -7.44 16.19
CA LYS A 248 8.44 -8.56 15.29
C LYS A 248 9.88 -8.53 14.76
N GLY A 249 10.39 -7.35 14.41
CA GLY A 249 11.78 -7.16 14.01
C GLY A 249 12.69 -7.23 15.22
N GLY A 250 13.84 -7.87 15.08
CA GLY A 250 14.81 -7.84 16.18
C GLY A 250 15.29 -6.40 16.39
N ARG A 251 15.52 -6.00 17.64
CA ARG A 251 15.95 -4.63 17.98
C ARG A 251 17.41 -4.34 17.62
N ARG A 252 18.10 -5.31 17.02
CA ARG A 252 19.52 -5.26 16.68
C ARG A 252 19.72 -4.65 15.30
N ALA A 253 20.75 -3.83 15.17
CA ALA A 253 21.22 -3.37 13.87
C ALA A 253 21.82 -4.53 13.07
N PRO A 254 21.53 -4.62 11.75
CA PRO A 254 22.14 -5.62 10.88
C PRO A 254 23.63 -5.33 10.71
N LYS A 255 24.44 -6.38 10.55
CA LYS A 255 25.85 -6.26 10.20
C LYS A 255 26.08 -6.72 8.77
N GLU A 256 27.01 -6.06 8.10
CA GLU A 256 27.35 -6.35 6.70
C GLU A 256 27.78 -7.81 6.54
N GLU A 257 28.66 -8.31 7.41
CA GLU A 257 29.22 -9.65 7.29
C GLU A 257 28.15 -10.74 7.38
N GLU A 258 27.11 -10.52 8.19
CA GLU A 258 26.01 -11.47 8.38
C GLU A 258 25.08 -11.50 7.17
N ILE A 259 24.76 -10.33 6.60
CA ILE A 259 23.97 -10.25 5.36
C ILE A 259 24.73 -10.92 4.22
N LEU A 260 25.99 -10.57 4.01
CA LEU A 260 26.80 -11.16 2.93
C LEU A 260 26.95 -12.67 3.12
N ALA A 261 27.16 -13.15 4.36
CA ALA A 261 27.23 -14.58 4.65
C ALA A 261 25.91 -15.31 4.35
N LEU A 262 24.76 -14.73 4.72
CA LEU A 262 23.45 -15.31 4.42
C LEU A 262 23.20 -15.38 2.91
N VAL A 263 23.39 -14.25 2.23
CA VAL A 263 23.12 -14.09 0.79
C VAL A 263 24.09 -14.90 -0.07
N SER A 264 25.30 -15.18 0.41
CA SER A 264 26.27 -16.06 -0.27
C SER A 264 25.79 -17.51 -0.39
N ARG A 265 24.90 -17.96 0.52
CA ARG A 265 24.37 -19.34 0.53
C ARG A 265 23.16 -19.49 -0.38
N ARG A 266 22.33 -18.46 -0.44
CA ARG A 266 21.16 -18.39 -1.33
C ARG A 266 20.75 -16.94 -1.55
N PRO A 267 20.20 -16.59 -2.73
CA PRO A 267 19.52 -15.32 -2.90
C PRO A 267 18.34 -15.20 -1.92
N CYS A 268 18.19 -14.04 -1.27
CA CYS A 268 17.11 -13.81 -0.30
C CYS A 268 16.39 -12.47 -0.55
N PRO A 269 15.08 -12.38 -0.35
CA PRO A 269 14.36 -11.11 -0.26
C PRO A 269 14.67 -10.36 1.04
N SER A 270 14.36 -9.06 1.07
CA SER A 270 14.70 -8.19 2.21
C SER A 270 14.01 -8.61 3.51
N GLU A 271 12.76 -9.06 3.43
CA GLU A 271 11.99 -9.53 4.59
C GLU A 271 12.64 -10.77 5.22
N GLU A 272 13.01 -11.75 4.40
CA GLU A 272 13.65 -12.99 4.86
C GLU A 272 15.01 -12.71 5.49
N ILE A 273 15.80 -11.78 4.94
CA ILE A 273 17.08 -11.39 5.53
C ILE A 273 16.87 -10.82 6.93
N SER A 274 15.90 -9.92 7.09
CA SER A 274 15.61 -9.30 8.38
C SER A 274 15.10 -10.31 9.42
N GLU A 275 14.24 -11.24 9.01
CA GLU A 275 13.70 -12.30 9.87
C GLU A 275 14.79 -13.29 10.27
N ALA A 276 15.55 -13.82 9.30
CA ALA A 276 16.60 -14.81 9.52
C ALA A 276 17.73 -14.30 10.42
N LEU A 277 18.08 -13.02 10.31
CA LEU A 277 19.11 -12.38 11.13
C LEU A 277 18.55 -11.74 12.41
N SER A 278 17.23 -11.79 12.62
CA SER A 278 16.53 -11.13 13.71
C SER A 278 17.01 -9.68 13.89
N CYS A 279 16.92 -8.90 12.81
CA CYS A 279 17.34 -7.50 12.75
C CYS A 279 16.14 -6.58 12.50
N ASP A 280 16.35 -5.28 12.73
CA ASP A 280 15.34 -4.28 12.42
C ASP A 280 15.16 -4.18 10.90
N PHE A 281 13.92 -4.27 10.43
CA PHE A 281 13.63 -4.32 8.99
C PHE A 281 14.05 -3.04 8.28
N LYS A 282 13.80 -1.87 8.87
CA LYS A 282 14.17 -0.58 8.24
C LYS A 282 15.68 -0.36 8.20
N ALA A 283 16.39 -0.80 9.23
CA ALA A 283 17.85 -0.80 9.25
C ALA A 283 18.41 -1.77 8.22
N THR A 284 17.81 -2.96 8.09
CA THR A 284 18.14 -3.98 7.08
C THR A 284 17.98 -3.42 5.67
N LEU A 285 16.84 -2.81 5.34
CA LEU A 285 16.65 -2.12 4.05
C LEU A 285 17.68 -1.02 3.79
N GLY A 286 18.10 -0.29 4.85
CA GLY A 286 19.13 0.73 4.74
C GLY A 286 20.50 0.15 4.36
N LEU A 287 20.91 -0.91 5.05
CA LEU A 287 22.18 -1.58 4.78
C LEU A 287 22.16 -2.28 3.41
N LEU A 288 21.07 -2.96 3.04
CA LEU A 288 20.93 -3.58 1.72
C LEU A 288 21.07 -2.55 0.59
N GLN A 289 20.44 -1.38 0.73
CA GLN A 289 20.57 -0.30 -0.24
C GLN A 289 22.03 0.19 -0.36
N GLN A 290 22.74 0.32 0.78
CA GLN A 290 24.15 0.69 0.79
C GLN A 290 25.02 -0.37 0.10
N LEU A 291 24.81 -1.66 0.40
CA LEU A 291 25.59 -2.75 -0.18
C LEU A 291 25.39 -2.92 -1.68
N VAL A 292 24.17 -2.68 -2.19
CA VAL A 292 23.91 -2.63 -3.64
C VAL A 292 24.63 -1.45 -4.28
N LYS A 293 24.59 -0.27 -3.65
CA LYS A 293 25.29 0.93 -4.13
C LYS A 293 26.82 0.74 -4.17
N GLU A 294 27.38 0.04 -3.19
CA GLU A 294 28.80 -0.30 -3.13
C GLU A 294 29.21 -1.43 -4.10
N GLY A 295 28.24 -2.03 -4.82
CA GLY A 295 28.49 -3.15 -5.73
C GLY A 295 28.79 -4.48 -5.03
N LYS A 296 28.58 -4.57 -3.71
CA LYS A 296 28.76 -5.79 -2.90
C LYS A 296 27.58 -6.75 -3.03
N LEU A 297 26.40 -6.24 -3.37
CA LEU A 297 25.21 -7.02 -3.67
C LEU A 297 24.64 -6.62 -5.03
N LYS A 298 23.99 -7.58 -5.68
CA LYS A 298 23.16 -7.41 -6.88
C LYS A 298 21.73 -7.78 -6.55
N THR A 299 20.80 -7.34 -7.40
CA THR A 299 19.38 -7.69 -7.27
C THR A 299 18.81 -8.30 -8.54
N ARG A 300 17.84 -9.20 -8.37
CA ARG A 300 17.13 -9.85 -9.47
C ARG A 300 15.68 -10.09 -9.06
N VAL A 301 14.76 -9.84 -9.99
CA VAL A 301 13.36 -10.20 -9.80
C VAL A 301 13.14 -11.67 -10.18
N HIS A 302 12.51 -12.44 -9.29
CA HIS A 302 12.06 -13.79 -9.56
C HIS A 302 10.67 -13.99 -8.94
N GLN A 303 9.72 -14.51 -9.73
CA GLN A 303 8.32 -14.73 -9.29
C GLN A 303 7.72 -13.51 -8.55
N ARG A 304 7.87 -12.31 -9.14
CA ARG A 304 7.36 -11.04 -8.58
C ARG A 304 7.94 -10.65 -7.21
N ARG A 305 9.11 -11.18 -6.83
CA ARG A 305 9.87 -10.77 -5.64
C ARG A 305 11.28 -10.35 -6.02
N LEU A 306 11.80 -9.34 -5.33
CA LEU A 306 13.20 -8.93 -5.47
C LEU A 306 14.08 -9.77 -4.54
N TYR A 307 15.12 -10.37 -5.11
CA TYR A 307 16.13 -11.13 -4.38
C TYR A 307 17.46 -10.40 -4.42
N TYR A 308 18.17 -10.40 -3.28
CA TYR A 308 19.54 -9.95 -3.13
C TYR A 308 20.49 -11.13 -3.27
N TYR A 309 21.58 -10.97 -4.02
CA TYR A 309 22.62 -11.98 -4.28
C TYR A 309 24.00 -11.33 -4.49
N LEU A 310 25.08 -12.14 -4.55
CA LEU A 310 26.46 -11.67 -4.83
C LEU A 310 26.77 -11.60 -6.34
#